data_AF-A0A645JVP1-F1
#
_entry.id   AF-A0A645JVP1-F1
#
_cell.length_a   1.000
_cell.length_b   1.000
_cell.length_c   1.000
_cell.angle_alpha   90.00
_cell.angle_beta   90.00
_cell.angle_gamma   90.00
#
_symmetry.space_group_name_H-M   'P 1'
#
loop_
_entity.id
_entity.type
_entity.pdbx_description
1 polymer ?
#
loop_
_entity_poly.entity_id
_entity_poly.type
_entity_poly.pdbx_seq_one_letter_code
_entity_poly.pdbx_strand_id
1 'polypeptide(L)'
;MVSKDSDIVKITEKNISAINGIEKFIYQYHGASDIRHPIVYGNTPTVGIGPLCGGLYGTDWTEWVDEKEYIDGIKMLASIIIDWCIE
;
A
#
# COMPACT_ATOMS: atom_id res chain seq x y z
N MET A 1 10.89 -9.16 -5.91
CA MET A 1 10.68 -8.11 -4.90
C MET A 1 11.17 -6.81 -5.48
N VAL A 2 10.43 -5.73 -5.32
CA VAL A 2 10.87 -4.39 -5.77
C VAL A 2 12.03 -3.94 -4.89
N SER A 3 13.05 -3.32 -5.49
CA SER A 3 14.17 -2.76 -4.73
C SER A 3 13.68 -1.65 -3.81
N LYS A 4 14.21 -1.58 -2.58
CA LYS A 4 13.97 -0.45 -1.68
C LYS A 4 14.38 0.89 -2.28
N ASP A 5 15.34 0.86 -3.22
CA ASP A 5 15.84 2.06 -3.88
C ASP A 5 14.95 2.54 -5.03
N SER A 6 13.87 1.83 -5.36
CA SER A 6 12.94 2.24 -6.41
C SER A 6 12.20 3.53 -6.03
N ASP A 7 12.04 4.44 -6.98
CA ASP A 7 11.42 5.75 -6.75
C ASP A 7 9.99 5.62 -6.21
N ILE A 8 9.21 4.63 -6.69
CA ILE A 8 7.86 4.40 -6.18
C ILE A 8 7.86 3.99 -4.70
N VAL A 9 8.87 3.25 -4.23
CA VAL A 9 9.01 2.88 -2.81
C VAL A 9 9.32 4.13 -1.99
N LYS A 10 10.27 4.96 -2.43
CA LYS A 10 10.66 6.19 -1.73
C LYS A 10 9.52 7.20 -1.65
N ILE A 11 8.81 7.44 -2.76
CA ILE A 11 7.64 8.33 -2.81
C ILE A 11 6.53 7.81 -1.90
N THR A 12 6.32 6.49 -1.87
CA THR A 12 5.35 5.87 -0.98
C THR A 12 5.74 6.03 0.49
N GLU A 13 6.97 5.73 0.88
CA GLU A 13 7.48 5.90 2.25
C GLU A 13 7.41 7.35 2.74
N LYS A 14 7.75 8.32 1.87
CA LYS A 14 7.61 9.76 2.13
C LYS A 14 6.16 10.13 2.49
N ASN A 15 5.21 9.74 1.64
CA ASN A 15 3.79 10.08 1.81
C ASN A 15 3.14 9.34 2.99
N ILE A 16 3.55 8.10 3.21
CA ILE A 16 3.20 7.30 4.38
C ILE A 16 3.58 8.03 5.68
N SER A 17 4.81 8.54 5.74
CA SER A 17 5.40 9.16 6.94
C SER A 17 4.74 10.49 7.27
N ALA A 18 4.30 11.23 6.25
CA ALA A 18 3.63 12.52 6.40
C ALA A 18 2.23 12.43 7.05
N ILE A 19 1.57 11.28 6.94
CA ILE A 19 0.16 11.12 7.39
C ILE A 19 0.05 10.40 8.74
N ASN A 20 0.77 9.28 8.94
CA ASN A 20 0.55 8.39 10.10
C ASN A 20 1.75 8.21 11.03
N GLY A 21 2.92 8.78 10.76
CA GLY A 21 4.14 8.45 11.49
C GLY A 21 4.67 7.03 11.14
N ILE A 22 5.96 6.81 11.40
CA ILE A 22 6.74 5.64 10.93
C ILE A 22 6.57 4.46 11.89
N GLU A 23 5.35 4.02 12.16
CA GLU A 23 5.15 2.66 12.68
C GLU A 23 4.20 1.93 11.74
N LYS A 24 4.74 1.60 10.55
CA LYS A 24 4.02 0.82 9.55
C LYS A 24 4.55 -0.60 9.49
N PHE A 25 3.68 -1.51 9.87
CA PHE A 25 3.81 -2.94 9.65
C PHE A 25 4.05 -3.20 8.15
N ILE A 26 5.21 -3.73 7.78
CA ILE A 26 5.43 -4.28 6.44
C ILE A 26 4.68 -5.61 6.39
N TYR A 27 3.56 -5.64 5.68
CA TYR A 27 2.78 -6.86 5.49
C TYR A 27 3.54 -7.82 4.56
N GLN A 28 4.21 -8.82 5.14
CA GLN A 28 5.06 -9.76 4.39
C GLN A 28 4.28 -10.87 3.66
N TYR A 29 2.95 -10.96 3.84
CA TYR A 29 2.12 -12.04 3.29
C TYR A 29 1.41 -11.69 1.97
N HIS A 30 1.86 -10.67 1.24
CA HIS A 30 1.39 -10.42 -0.14
C HIS A 30 1.88 -11.48 -1.15
N GLY A 31 2.37 -12.64 -0.69
CA GLY A 31 2.89 -13.72 -1.53
C GLY A 31 1.88 -14.29 -2.53
N ALA A 32 0.57 -14.08 -2.32
CA ALA A 32 -0.50 -14.44 -3.26
C ALA A 32 -1.12 -13.25 -4.00
N SER A 33 -0.71 -12.01 -3.71
CA SER A 33 -1.34 -10.82 -4.29
C SER A 33 -1.02 -10.64 -5.78
N ASP A 34 -1.95 -10.04 -6.52
CA ASP A 34 -1.83 -9.76 -7.95
C ASP A 34 -0.72 -8.76 -8.29
N ILE A 35 -0.20 -8.03 -7.31
CA ILE A 35 0.98 -7.16 -7.47
C ILE A 35 2.21 -7.91 -8.01
N ARG A 36 2.22 -9.24 -7.89
CA ARG A 36 3.27 -10.10 -8.48
C ARG A 36 3.25 -10.06 -10.01
N HIS A 37 2.09 -9.92 -10.65
CA HIS A 37 1.99 -9.98 -12.11
C HIS A 37 2.70 -8.82 -12.82
N PRO A 38 2.47 -7.54 -12.45
CA PRO A 38 3.22 -6.42 -13.02
C PRO A 38 4.74 -6.52 -12.79
N ILE A 39 5.16 -7.04 -11.63
CA ILE A 39 6.58 -7.24 -11.30
C ILE A 39 7.21 -8.31 -12.20
N VAL A 40 6.59 -9.50 -12.27
CA VAL A 40 7.16 -10.68 -12.96
C VAL A 40 7.06 -10.54 -14.48
N TYR A 41 5.94 -10.04 -15.00
CA TYR A 41 5.66 -10.03 -16.43
C TYR A 41 5.83 -8.66 -17.08
N GLY A 42 5.70 -7.57 -16.32
CA GLY A 42 5.78 -6.20 -16.84
C GLY A 42 7.05 -5.44 -16.46
N ASN A 43 7.95 -6.05 -15.67
CA ASN A 43 9.10 -5.36 -15.05
C ASN A 43 8.72 -4.01 -14.42
N THR A 44 7.51 -3.94 -13.85
CA THR A 44 6.93 -2.70 -13.35
C THR A 44 7.05 -2.68 -11.82
N PRO A 45 7.80 -1.72 -11.24
CA PRO A 45 7.87 -1.54 -9.79
C PRO A 45 6.47 -1.30 -9.21
N THR A 46 6.09 -2.10 -8.22
CA THR A 46 4.75 -2.08 -7.61
C THR A 46 4.84 -2.11 -6.09
N VAL A 47 3.98 -1.34 -5.42
CA VAL A 47 3.82 -1.32 -3.97
C VAL A 47 2.36 -1.62 -3.61
N GLY A 48 2.15 -2.37 -2.53
CA GLY A 48 0.81 -2.58 -1.95
C GLY A 48 0.62 -1.65 -0.75
N ILE A 49 -0.47 -0.89 -0.74
CA ILE A 49 -0.86 -0.03 0.37
C ILE A 49 -2.37 -0.19 0.62
N GLY A 50 -2.79 -0.01 1.86
CA GLY A 50 -4.19 -0.09 2.24
C GLY A 50 -4.40 0.27 3.71
N PRO A 51 -5.66 0.45 4.14
CA PRO A 51 -6.00 0.70 5.53
C PRO A 51 -5.87 -0.57 6.37
N LEU A 52 -5.80 -0.39 7.69
CA LEU A 52 -6.06 -1.46 8.64
C LEU A 52 -7.46 -2.05 8.40
N CYS A 53 -7.50 -3.36 8.17
CA CYS A 53 -8.72 -4.12 7.92
C CYS A 53 -8.54 -5.56 8.41
N GLY A 54 -9.63 -6.31 8.47
CA GLY A 54 -9.61 -7.68 8.91
C GLY A 54 -10.93 -8.40 8.65
N GLY A 55 -10.98 -9.67 9.08
CA GLY A 55 -12.11 -10.54 8.76
C GLY A 55 -12.24 -10.83 7.26
N LEU A 56 -11.15 -10.66 6.51
CA LEU A 56 -11.10 -10.94 5.08
C LEU A 56 -11.28 -12.44 4.88
N TYR A 57 -12.31 -12.82 4.13
CA TYR A 57 -12.64 -14.21 3.76
C TYR A 57 -13.06 -15.11 4.94
N GLY A 58 -14.33 -15.51 4.97
CA GLY A 58 -14.88 -16.49 5.91
C GLY A 58 -16.35 -16.21 6.22
N THR A 59 -17.18 -17.26 6.34
CA THR A 59 -18.61 -17.12 6.67
C THR A 59 -18.84 -16.72 8.12
N ASP A 60 -17.86 -16.97 8.99
CA ASP A 60 -17.96 -16.81 10.44
C ASP A 60 -17.22 -15.55 10.93
N TRP A 61 -16.64 -14.78 10.01
CA TRP A 61 -15.89 -13.56 10.32
C TRP A 61 -16.65 -12.35 9.78
N THR A 62 -16.73 -11.30 10.59
CA THR A 62 -17.23 -10.01 10.12
C THR A 62 -16.09 -9.28 9.43
N GLU A 63 -16.22 -9.05 8.13
CA GLU A 63 -15.31 -8.17 7.38
C GLU A 63 -15.41 -6.75 7.93
N TRP A 64 -14.26 -6.11 8.16
CA TRP A 64 -14.21 -4.75 8.70
C TRP A 64 -13.01 -3.97 8.17
N VAL A 65 -13.15 -2.64 8.21
CA VAL A 65 -12.11 -1.67 7.91
C VAL A 65 -12.12 -0.60 8.98
N ASP A 66 -10.94 -0.13 9.40
CA ASP A 66 -10.84 1.04 10.27
C ASP A 66 -11.21 2.30 9.48
N GLU A 67 -12.22 3.04 9.96
CA GLU A 67 -12.76 4.21 9.26
C GLU A 67 -11.72 5.32 9.10
N LYS A 68 -10.92 5.57 10.14
CA LYS A 68 -9.90 6.62 10.11
C LYS A 68 -8.79 6.24 9.13
N GLU A 69 -8.29 5.01 9.19
CA GLU A 69 -7.28 4.53 8.26
C GLU A 69 -7.78 4.45 6.82
N TYR A 70 -9.07 4.17 6.60
CA TYR A 70 -9.66 4.22 5.26
C TYR A 70 -9.57 5.63 4.67
N ILE A 71 -9.99 6.64 5.42
CA ILE A 71 -9.92 8.05 4.98
C ILE A 71 -8.47 8.51 4.81
N ASP A 72 -7.58 8.15 5.74
CA ASP A 72 -6.16 8.49 5.65
C ASP A 72 -5.47 7.75 4.49
N GLY A 73 -5.91 6.53 4.18
CA GLY A 73 -5.49 5.76 3.02
C GLY A 73 -5.84 6.45 1.69
N ILE A 74 -7.04 7.04 1.59
CA ILE A 74 -7.44 7.83 0.41
C ILE A 74 -6.55 9.06 0.25
N LYS A 75 -6.31 9.81 1.33
CA LYS A 75 -5.41 10.99 1.30
C LYS A 75 -3.99 10.58 0.90
N MET A 76 -3.48 9.49 1.45
CA MET A 76 -2.17 8.95 1.13
C MET A 76 -2.05 8.58 -0.34
N LEU A 77 -3.03 7.86 -0.89
CA LEU A 77 -3.04 7.49 -2.30
C LEU A 77 -3.07 8.72 -3.21
N ALA A 78 -3.90 9.72 -2.88
CA ALA A 78 -3.96 10.96 -3.63
C ALA A 78 -2.61 11.69 -3.65
N SER A 79 -1.94 11.80 -2.50
CA SER A 79 -0.61 12.43 -2.42
C SER A 79 0.46 11.64 -3.19
N ILE A 80 0.43 10.30 -3.15
CA ILE A 80 1.35 9.46 -3.95
C ILE A 80 1.14 9.68 -5.44
N ILE A 81 -0.11 9.76 -5.92
CA ILE A 81 -0.42 10.00 -7.33
C ILE A 81 0.09 11.37 -7.76
N ILE A 82 -0.12 12.41 -6.94
CA ILE A 82 0.35 13.77 -7.21
C ILE A 82 1.88 13.77 -7.31
N ASP A 83 2.57 13.21 -6.31
CA ASP A 83 4.04 13.16 -6.28
C ASP A 83 4.63 12.29 -7.41
N TRP A 84 3.93 11.24 -7.85
CA TRP A 84 4.42 10.34 -8.89
C TRP A 84 4.18 10.85 -10.31
N CYS A 85 3.02 11.46 -10.57
CA CYS A 85 2.58 11.79 -11.93
C CYS A 85 2.81 13.26 -12.32
N ILE A 86 3.00 14.17 -11.36
CA ILE A 86 2.99 15.62 -11.60
C ILE A 86 4.42 16.21 -11.54
N GLU A 87 5.46 15.37 -11.64
CA GLU A 87 6.83 15.82 -11.96
C GLU A 87 7.03 16.08 -13.46
#